data_AF-A0A392S980-F1
#
_entry.id   AF-A0A392S980-F1
#
_cell.length_a   1.000
_cell.length_b   1.000
_cell.length_c   1.000
_cell.angle_alpha   90.00
_cell.angle_beta   90.00
_cell.angle_gamma   90.00
#
_symmetry.space_group_name_H-M   'P 1'
#
loop_
_entity.id
_entity.type
_entity.pdbx_description
1 polymer ?
#
loop_
_entity_poly.entity_id
_entity_poly.type
_entity_poly.pdbx_seq_one_letter_code
_entity_poly.pdbx_strand_id
1 'polypeptide(L)' 'HCYTAVITNIQDMLKLNWDVTLSHSLWKGNFNVDFLAKLGSANNIKIKIWEFPPEALKSILFSYALRVLHPKA' A
#
# COMPACT_ATOMS: atom_id res chain seq x y z
N HIS A 1 14.88 -1.60 19.05
CA HIS A 1 15.63 -0.35 18.81
C HIS A 1 15.75 0.02 17.32
N CYS A 2 15.70 -0.93 16.37
CA CYS A 2 15.83 -0.65 14.92
C CYS A 2 14.66 0.14 14.29
N TYR A 3 13.45 0.04 14.83
CA TYR A 3 12.28 0.75 14.31
C TYR A 3 11.88 1.98 15.11
N THR A 4 12.61 2.31 16.19
CA THR A 4 12.24 3.39 17.11
C THR A 4 12.06 4.71 16.35
N ALA A 5 13.01 5.08 15.49
CA ALA A 5 12.93 6.29 14.68
C ALA A 5 11.70 6.31 13.75
N VAL A 6 11.38 5.17 13.13
CA VAL A 6 10.22 5.06 12.22
C VAL A 6 8.91 5.17 13.00
N ILE A 7 8.81 4.52 14.16
CA ILE A 7 7.63 4.59 15.02
C ILE A 7 7.41 6.00 15.52
N THR A 8 8.46 6.69 15.98
CA THR A 8 8.37 8.10 16.42
C THR A 8 7.89 9.00 15.28
N ASN A 9 8.44 8.85 14.08
CA ASN A 9 8.00 9.64 12.92
C ASN A 9 6.52 9.41 12.60
N ILE A 10 6.03 8.16 12.64
CA ILE A 10 4.62 7.84 12.44
C ILE A 10 3.76 8.51 13.52
N GLN A 11 4.16 8.42 14.80
CA GLN A 11 3.44 9.05 15.90
C GLN A 11 3.38 10.58 15.76
N ASP A 12 4.45 11.22 15.29
CA ASP A 12 4.46 12.66 15.09
C ASP A 12 3.60 13.09 13.91
N MET A 13 3.56 12.30 12.83
CA MET A 13 2.63 12.52 11.71
C MET A 13 1.16 12.40 12.14
N LEU A 14 0.84 11.47 13.04
CA LEU A 14 -0.53 11.30 13.56
C LEU A 14 -1.00 12.47 14.43
N LYS A 15 -0.09 13.29 14.96
CA LYS A 15 -0.42 14.50 15.75
C LYS A 15 -0.64 15.74 14.89
N LEU A 16 -0.38 15.66 13.58
CA LEU A 16 -0.65 16.77 12.67
C LEU A 16 -2.16 17.03 12.61
N ASN A 17 -2.54 18.21 12.10
CA ASN A 17 -3.94 18.63 11.99
C ASN A 17 -4.68 17.91 10.84
N TRP A 18 -4.68 16.58 10.87
CA TRP A 18 -5.33 15.68 9.93
C TRP A 18 -6.32 14.79 10.68
N ASP A 19 -7.42 14.41 10.04
CA ASP A 19 -8.35 13.42 10.58
C ASP A 19 -7.96 12.02 10.08
N VAL A 20 -7.23 11.26 10.91
CA VAL A 20 -6.67 9.95 10.54
C VAL A 20 -7.15 8.89 11.51
N THR A 21 -7.78 7.83 10.97
CA THR A 21 -8.13 6.63 11.72
C THR A 21 -7.26 5.46 11.30
N LEU A 22 -6.60 4.80 12.26
CA LEU A 22 -5.88 3.55 12.01
C LEU A 22 -6.84 2.36 12.09
N SER A 23 -7.01 1.67 10.98
CA SER A 23 -7.84 0.45 10.89
C SER A 23 -7.00 -0.73 10.45
N HIS A 24 -7.13 -1.85 11.14
CA HIS A 24 -6.49 -3.10 10.74
C HIS A 24 -7.43 -3.89 9.82
N SER A 25 -7.02 -4.10 8.58
CA SER A 25 -7.78 -4.91 7.60
C SER A 25 -7.12 -6.26 7.39
N LEU A 26 -7.92 -7.32 7.36
CA LEU A 26 -7.41 -8.67 7.11
C LEU A 26 -7.06 -8.83 5.61
N TRP A 27 -5.76 -8.97 5.32
CA TRP A 27 -5.06 -9.51 4.13
C TRP A 27 -5.66 -9.35 2.71
N LYS A 28 -6.93 -9.69 2.48
CA LYS A 28 -7.56 -9.68 1.15
C LYS A 28 -7.81 -8.28 0.59
N GLY A 29 -7.94 -7.28 1.46
CA GLY A 29 -8.12 -5.87 1.05
C GLY A 29 -6.82 -5.17 0.63
N ASN A 30 -5.65 -5.76 0.89
CA ASN A 30 -4.37 -5.07 0.77
C ASN A 30 -3.45 -5.63 -0.33
N PHE A 31 -3.96 -6.51 -1.19
CA PHE A 31 -3.16 -7.09 -2.29
C PHE A 31 -2.58 -6.03 -3.23
N ASN A 32 -3.33 -4.96 -3.51
CA ASN A 32 -2.85 -3.83 -4.31
C ASN A 32 -1.63 -3.15 -3.68
N VAL A 33 -1.66 -2.97 -2.35
CA VAL A 33 -0.56 -2.32 -1.60
C VAL A 33 0.66 -3.23 -1.54
N ASP A 34 0.47 -4.54 -1.36
CA ASP A 34 1.58 -5.52 -1.41
C ASP A 34 2.24 -5.56 -2.79
N PHE A 35 1.45 -5.55 -3.87
CA PHE A 35 1.96 -5.44 -5.24
C PHE A 35 2.77 -4.16 -5.44
N LEU A 36 2.25 -3.01 -5.01
CA LEU A 36 2.93 -1.73 -5.14
C LEU A 36 4.22 -1.67 -4.29
N ALA A 37 4.22 -2.23 -3.08
CA ALA A 37 5.40 -2.30 -2.23
C ALA A 37 6.50 -3.16 -2.88
N LYS A 38 6.14 -4.31 -3.46
CA LYS A 38 7.07 -5.17 -4.22
C LYS A 38 7.62 -4.45 -5.45
N LEU A 39 6.73 -3.85 -6.25
CA LEU A 39 7.11 -3.10 -7.45
C LEU A 39 8.05 -1.94 -7.11
N GLY A 40 7.79 -1.24 -6.00
CA GLY A 40 8.62 -0.17 -5.45
C GLY A 40 10.00 -0.68 -5.02
N SER A 41 10.05 -1.77 -4.25
CA SER A 41 11.31 -2.35 -3.77
C SER A 41 12.24 -2.85 -4.89
N ALA A 42 11.66 -3.27 -6.02
CA ALA A 42 12.40 -3.76 -7.17
C ALA A 42 13.02 -2.62 -8.02
N ASN A 43 12.76 -1.36 -7.70
CA ASN A 43 13.26 -0.22 -8.45
C ASN A 43 14.01 0.77 -7.54
N ASN A 44 14.90 1.57 -8.13
CA ASN A 44 15.64 2.61 -7.41
C ASN A 44 14.94 4.00 -7.53
N ILE A 45 13.65 4.01 -7.87
CA ILE A 45 12.89 5.24 -8.12
C ILE A 45 12.32 5.69 -6.77
N LYS A 46 12.72 6.89 -6.33
CA LYS A 46 12.30 7.43 -5.02
C LYS A 46 10.78 7.64 -4.91
N ILE A 47 10.19 8.23 -5.96
CA ILE A 47 8.74 8.45 -6.06
C ILE A 47 8.35 8.30 -7.53
N LYS A 48 7.29 7.52 -7.78
CA LYS A 48 6.70 7.38 -9.11
C LYS A 48 5.21 7.66 -9.03
N ILE A 49 4.77 8.68 -9.75
CA ILE A 49 3.35 9.00 -9.92
C ILE A 49 2.88 8.33 -11.21
N TRP A 50 1.75 7.65 -11.15
CA TRP A 50 1.15 6.96 -12.28
C TRP A 50 -0.16 7.66 -12.65
N GLU A 51 -0.28 8.14 -13.88
CA GLU A 51 -1.55 8.68 -14.40
C GLU A 51 -2.59 7.56 -14.61
N PHE A 52 -2.11 6.35 -14.91
CA PHE A 52 -2.92 5.14 -15.08
C PHE A 52 -2.32 3.98 -14.29
N PRO A 53 -3.14 3.07 -13.72
CA PRO A 53 -2.63 1.91 -13.01
C PRO A 53 -1.79 1.02 -13.94
N PRO A 54 -0.64 0.48 -13.47
CA PRO A 54 0.13 -0.52 -14.20
C PRO A 54 -0.75 -1.71 -14.61
N GLU A 55 -0.47 -2.31 -15.76
CA GLU A 55 -1.30 -3.40 -16.30
C GLU A 55 -1.51 -4.55 -15.30
N ALA A 56 -0.43 -4.95 -14.62
CA ALA A 56 -0.48 -5.98 -13.58
C ALA A 56 -1.25 -5.56 -12.32
N LEU A 57 -1.43 -4.25 -12.07
CA LEU A 57 -2.27 -3.74 -10.99
C LEU A 57 -3.74 -3.69 -11.40
N LYS A 58 -4.05 -3.48 -12.69
CA LYS A 58 -5.44 -3.44 -13.19
C LYS A 58 -6.20 -4.71 -12.85
N SER A 59 -5.61 -5.89 -13.07
CA SER A 59 -6.27 -7.17 -12.76
C SER A 59 -6.59 -7.33 -11.27
N ILE A 60 -5.68 -6.86 -10.39
CA ILE A 60 -5.86 -6.90 -8.94
C ILE A 60 -6.96 -5.92 -8.52
N LEU A 61 -6.98 -4.71 -9.10
CA LEU A 61 -8.03 -3.72 -8.87
C LEU A 61 -9.40 -4.22 -9.33
N PHE A 62 -9.50 -4.84 -10.50
CA PHE A 62 -10.75 -5.44 -10.98
C PHE A 62 -11.23 -6.56 -10.06
N SER A 63 -10.33 -7.45 -9.63
CA SER A 63 -10.69 -8.53 -8.70
C SER A 63 -11.16 -8.00 -7.35
N TYR A 64 -10.52 -6.94 -6.85
CA TYR A 64 -10.94 -6.26 -5.63
C TYR A 64 -12.34 -5.64 -5.77
N ALA A 65 -12.60 -4.92 -6.87
CA ALA A 65 -13.90 -4.31 -7.15
C ALA A 65 -15.02 -5.36 -7.22
N LEU A 66 -14.74 -6.51 -7.83
CA LEU A 66 -15.67 -7.64 -7.94
C LEU A 66 -15.77 -8.49 -6.67
N ARG A 67 -14.96 -8.19 -5.63
CA ARG A 67 -14.82 -8.99 -4.40
C ARG A 67 -14.40 -10.46 -4.64
N VAL A 68 -13.80 -10.73 -5.80
CA VAL A 68 -13.30 -12.05 -6.21
C VAL A 68 -11.87 -12.24 -5.70
N LEU A 69 -11.49 -13.48 -5.40
CA LEU A 69 -10.11 -13.78 -5.01
C LEU A 69 -9.21 -13.69 -6.25
N HIS A 70 -8.25 -12.76 -6.26
CA HIS A 70 -7.17 -12.81 -7.24
C HIS A 70 -6.25 -14.00 -6.88
N PRO A 71 -6.02 -14.97 -7.78
CA PRO A 71 -5.06 -16.04 -7.54
C PRO A 71 -3.69 -15.43 -7.26
N LYS A 72 -2.98 -15.98 -6.27
CA LYS A 72 -1.54 -15.71 -6.12
C LYS A 72 -0.84 -16.46 -7.26
N ALA A 73 -0.04 -15.74 -8.04
CA ALA A 73 1.00 -16.36 -8.87
C ALA A 73 2.15 -16.80 -7.97
#